data_AF-A0ABD4BCQ0-F1
#
_entry.id   AF-A0ABD4BCQ0-F1
#
_cell.length_a   1.000
_cell.length_b   1.000
_cell.length_c   1.000
_cell.angle_alpha   90.00
_cell.angle_beta   90.00
_cell.angle_gamma   90.00
#
_symmetry.space_group_name_H-M   'P 1'
#
loop_
_entity.id
_entity.type
_entity.pdbx_description
1 polymer ?
#
loop_
_entity_poly.entity_id
_entity_poly.type
_entity_poly.pdbx_seq_one_letter_code
_entity_poly.pdbx_strand_id
1 'polypeptide(L)' 'MSAPLYSWGRYPQVAQQGHDCEAVNRLPAHISETLAHHHTSLPFGNGRSYGDSCLASSGHVLDMRKLDRFIAAD' A
#
# COMPACT_ATOMS: atom_id res chain seq x y z
N MET A 1 7.01 -12.21 -6.85
CA MET A 1 5.77 -11.45 -6.59
C MET A 1 5.52 -11.49 -5.10
N SER A 2 5.25 -10.33 -4.47
CA SER A 2 4.92 -10.26 -3.04
C SER A 2 3.60 -11.00 -2.77
N ALA A 3 3.45 -11.53 -1.56
CA ALA A 3 2.20 -12.16 -1.14
C ALA A 3 1.05 -11.12 -1.14
N PRO A 4 -0.19 -11.52 -1.46
CA PRO A 4 -1.33 -10.62 -1.43
C PRO A 4 -1.59 -10.07 -0.02
N LEU A 5 -1.97 -8.81 0.05
CA LEU A 5 -2.29 -8.07 1.26
C LEU A 5 -3.81 -8.11 1.50
N TYR A 6 -4.23 -8.08 2.77
CA TYR A 6 -5.63 -8.15 3.20
C TYR A 6 -5.90 -7.22 4.38
N SER A 7 -7.18 -6.89 4.63
CA SER A 7 -7.61 -6.34 5.91
C SER A 7 -7.27 -7.30 7.06
N TRP A 8 -7.22 -6.79 8.29
CA TRP A 8 -6.76 -7.55 9.45
C TRP A 8 -7.58 -8.83 9.70
N GLY A 9 -8.90 -8.71 9.64
CA GLY A 9 -9.82 -9.84 9.80
C GLY A 9 -10.02 -10.67 8.54
N ARG A 10 -9.34 -10.34 7.43
CA ARG A 10 -9.56 -10.92 6.09
C ARG A 10 -11.02 -10.86 5.64
N TYR A 11 -11.75 -9.87 6.14
CA TYR A 11 -13.13 -9.58 5.77
C TYR A 11 -13.24 -8.09 5.41
N PRO A 12 -13.79 -7.74 4.24
CA PRO A 12 -14.11 -8.65 3.15
C PRO A 12 -12.84 -9.32 2.60
N GLN A 13 -12.96 -10.53 2.05
CA GLN A 13 -11.82 -11.30 1.55
C GLN A 13 -11.40 -10.80 0.15
N VAL A 14 -10.87 -9.58 0.11
CA VAL A 14 -10.42 -8.91 -1.13
C VAL A 14 -8.90 -8.80 -1.09
N ALA A 15 -8.24 -9.56 -1.96
CA ALA A 15 -6.79 -9.51 -2.11
C ALA A 15 -6.34 -8.17 -2.70
N GLN A 16 -5.22 -7.65 -2.21
CA GLN A 16 -4.57 -6.47 -2.76
C GLN A 16 -3.15 -6.83 -3.21
N GLN A 17 -2.76 -6.36 -4.38
CA GLN A 17 -1.38 -6.42 -4.85
C GLN A 17 -0.64 -5.17 -4.35
N GLY A 18 0.33 -5.39 -3.46
CA GLY A 18 1.22 -4.34 -2.95
C GLY A 18 2.31 -3.97 -3.94
N HIS A 19 2.50 -2.67 -4.14
CA HIS A 19 3.60 -2.08 -4.89
C HIS A 19 4.54 -1.38 -3.92
N ASP A 20 5.64 -2.04 -3.57
CA ASP A 20 6.62 -1.55 -2.60
C ASP A 20 7.29 -0.25 -3.05
N CYS A 21 7.46 0.69 -2.12
CA CYS A 21 8.30 1.88 -2.31
C CYS A 21 9.47 1.87 -1.31
N GLU A 22 10.70 1.90 -1.81
CA GLU A 22 11.90 1.75 -0.95
C GLU A 22 12.45 3.08 -0.43
N ALA A 23 11.98 4.22 -0.97
CA ALA A 23 12.48 5.53 -0.55
C ALA A 23 11.45 6.65 -0.76
N VAL A 24 11.35 7.57 0.21
CA VAL A 24 10.41 8.71 0.19
C VAL A 24 10.63 9.63 -1.01
N ASN A 25 11.86 9.82 -1.47
CA ASN A 25 12.16 10.65 -2.65
C ASN A 25 11.66 10.02 -3.97
N ARG A 26 11.42 8.71 -4.01
CA ARG A 26 10.87 7.99 -5.17
C ARG A 26 9.34 7.90 -5.12
N LEU A 27 8.74 8.20 -3.98
CA LEU A 27 7.29 8.08 -3.76
C LEU A 27 6.44 8.85 -4.79
N PRO A 28 6.76 10.10 -5.18
CA PRO A 28 5.95 10.81 -6.18
C PRO A 28 5.91 10.13 -7.56
N ALA A 29 7.05 9.61 -8.02
CA ALA A 29 7.12 8.86 -9.27
C ALA A 29 6.35 7.54 -9.15
N HIS A 30 6.53 6.83 -8.03
CA HIS A 30 5.86 5.55 -7.75
C HIS A 30 4.33 5.68 -7.70
N ILE A 31 3.81 6.75 -7.08
CA ILE A 31 2.38 7.09 -7.11
C ILE A 31 1.92 7.29 -8.55
N SER A 32 2.65 8.12 -9.32
CA SER A 32 2.28 8.45 -10.69
C SER A 32 2.25 7.21 -11.60
N GLU A 33 3.25 6.34 -11.49
CA GLU A 33 3.35 5.08 -12.23
C GLU A 33 2.20 4.13 -11.86
N THR A 34 1.92 3.97 -10.55
CA THR A 34 0.83 3.10 -10.08
C THR A 34 -0.53 3.59 -10.59
N LEU A 35 -0.79 4.90 -10.53
CA LEU A 35 -2.04 5.48 -11.03
C LEU A 35 -2.15 5.41 -12.55
N ALA A 36 -1.04 5.56 -13.29
CA ALA A 36 -1.03 5.41 -14.73
C ALA A 36 -1.40 3.98 -15.18
N HIS A 37 -0.98 2.96 -14.43
CA HIS A 37 -1.26 1.55 -14.75
C HIS A 37 -2.59 1.03 -14.20
N HIS A 38 -3.04 1.55 -13.05
CA HIS A 38 -4.17 0.96 -12.30
C HIS A 38 -5.32 1.93 -12.02
N HIS A 39 -5.23 3.17 -12.52
CA HIS A 39 -6.20 4.27 -12.42
C HIS A 39 -6.42 4.83 -11.01
N THR A 40 -6.59 3.96 -10.01
CA THR A 40 -6.74 4.33 -8.60
C THR A 40 -5.86 3.46 -7.71
N SER A 41 -5.49 3.99 -6.55
CA SER A 41 -4.74 3.25 -5.54
C SER A 41 -4.98 3.85 -4.16
N LEU A 42 -4.67 3.09 -3.12
CA LEU A 42 -4.65 3.53 -1.73
C LEU A 42 -3.30 3.17 -1.08
N PRO A 43 -2.85 3.93 -0.07
CA PRO A 43 -1.75 3.50 0.77
C PRO A 43 -2.16 2.30 1.60
N PHE A 44 -1.29 1.29 1.65
CA PHE A 44 -1.42 0.14 2.54
C PHE A 44 -0.27 0.17 3.55
N GLY A 45 -0.61 0.38 4.82
CA GLY A 45 0.35 0.38 5.91
C GLY A 45 0.52 -1.02 6.50
N ASN A 46 0.30 -1.14 7.80
CA ASN A 46 0.39 -2.44 8.47
C ASN A 46 -0.84 -3.34 8.20
N GLY A 47 -1.94 -2.87 7.58
CA GLY A 47 -3.10 -3.74 7.35
C GLY A 47 -3.80 -4.19 8.64
N ARG A 48 -3.80 -3.33 9.67
CA ARG A 48 -4.46 -3.56 10.98
C ARG A 48 -5.88 -2.99 11.03
N SER A 49 -6.32 -2.30 9.98
CA SER A 49 -7.73 -1.96 9.78
C SER A 49 -8.54 -3.22 9.53
N TYR A 50 -9.68 -3.35 10.20
CA TYR A 50 -10.60 -4.47 10.00
C TYR A 50 -11.44 -4.31 8.73
N GLY A 51 -11.77 -3.07 8.36
CA GLY A 51 -12.62 -2.77 7.21
C GLY A 51 -11.85 -2.61 5.89
N ASP A 52 -12.49 -1.92 4.96
CA ASP A 52 -12.05 -1.70 3.59
C ASP A 52 -11.23 -0.41 3.39
N SER A 53 -10.91 0.31 4.46
CA SER A 53 -10.17 1.59 4.40
C SER A 53 -8.82 1.51 3.67
N CYS A 54 -8.22 0.32 3.59
CA CYS A 54 -6.96 0.07 2.87
C CYS A 54 -7.13 -0.96 1.74
N LEU A 55 -8.36 -1.16 1.23
CA LEU A 55 -8.66 -2.03 0.10
C LEU A 55 -9.01 -1.14 -1.09
N ALA A 56 -8.07 -0.94 -2.01
CA ALA A 56 -8.32 -0.17 -3.21
C ALA A 56 -9.28 -0.92 -4.14
N SER A 57 -10.22 -0.19 -4.73
CA SER A 57 -11.15 -0.76 -5.72
C SER A 57 -10.44 -1.31 -6.96
N SER A 58 -9.25 -0.81 -7.28
CA SER A 58 -8.38 -1.33 -8.34
C SER A 58 -7.72 -2.67 -7.98
N GLY A 59 -7.72 -3.06 -6.70
CA GLY A 59 -6.93 -4.20 -6.22
C GLY A 59 -5.42 -3.93 -6.10
N HIS A 60 -4.98 -2.70 -6.38
CA HIS A 60 -3.57 -2.30 -6.37
C HIS A 60 -3.31 -1.20 -5.35
N VAL A 61 -2.41 -1.48 -4.40
CA VAL A 61 -2.08 -0.58 -3.28
C VAL A 61 -0.60 -0.23 -3.25
N LEU A 62 -0.29 0.94 -2.69
CA LEU A 62 1.09 1.34 -2.40
C LEU A 62 1.49 0.71 -1.06
N ASP A 63 2.46 -0.22 -1.06
CA ASP A 63 2.94 -0.81 0.20
C ASP A 63 3.94 0.15 0.86
N MET A 64 3.50 0.74 1.96
CA MET A 64 4.24 1.80 2.66
C MET A 64 5.19 1.24 3.73
N ARG A 65 5.21 -0.08 3.98
CA ARG A 65 5.93 -0.68 5.11
C ARG A 65 7.44 -0.49 5.05
N LYS A 66 8.02 -0.34 3.86
CA LYS A 66 9.46 -0.08 3.66
C LYS A 66 9.87 1.38 3.83
N LEU A 67 8.90 2.31 3.97
CA LEU A 67 9.19 3.71 4.27
C LEU A 67 9.24 3.92 5.79
N ASP A 68 10.17 3.23 6.46
CA ASP A 68 10.25 3.08 7.93
C ASP A 68 11.43 3.82 8.57
N ARG A 69 12.11 4.69 7.82
CA ARG A 69 13.25 5.47 8.32
C ARG A 69 12.85 6.41 9.46
N PHE A 70 13.50 6.26 10.61
CA PHE A 70 13.47 7.29 11.68
C PHE A 70 14.13 8.58 11.19
N ILE A 71 13.44 9.72 11.38
CA ILE A 71 13.92 11.04 10.94
C ILE A 71 14.84 11.67 11.98
N ALA A 72 14.43 11.64 13.25
CA ALA A 72 15.16 12.12 14.41
C ALA A 72 14.63 11.42 15.67
N ALA A 73 15.44 11.36 16.73
CA ALA A 73 15.05 10.95 18.07
C ALA A 73 15.87 11.76 19.08
N ASP A 74 15.22 12.25 20.14
CA ASP A 74 15.80 12.96 21.28
C ASP A 74 15.51 12.26 22.62
#